data_AF-A0A6A6H7A5-F1
#
_entry.id   AF-A0A6A6H7A5-F1
#
_cell.length_a   1.000
_cell.length_b   1.000
_cell.length_c   1.000
_cell.angle_alpha   90.00
_cell.angle_beta   90.00
_cell.angle_gamma   90.00
#
_symmetry.space_group_name_H-M   'P 1'
#
loop_
_entity.id
_entity.type
_entity.pdbx_description
1 polymer ?
#
loop_
_entity_poly.entity_id
_entity_poly.type
_entity_poly.pdbx_seq_one_letter_code
_entity_poly.pdbx_strand_id
1 'polypeptide(L)'
;MSEETLYPKISGKPAELVKRLGQLGLAPGKVELIGTVKLHGAHADILVNRSDEVWLQSRNVSSLNAKIDIYGFDQFMKPLKNVVLDLKRQYIARYGELNPETTIDGRYPLIIAGEWIGHGIQNRVAISQLDRRFVIVSVSINNTWQPDEHYANIYDEAAGIYNISRAGFYYQTLFLNPPDNESKPEQDASFAAMQVHTEEIDKHCPFAATFGLSGVGEGIVWKVRMPPLHSNPETWFKTKGRTHNTPTVKMSARGITDGALMTEKAAAFAEQVVTPRRLQQGFEYLREMSLSADKFNTGAYMNWVQRDIFEEEKMDIQNAGIDEKILSKEIGKIAKRHFAKNLIDD
;
A
#
# COMPACT_ATOMS: atom_id res chain seq x y z
N MET A 1 8.20 19.35 -2.75
CA MET A 1 9.04 18.14 -2.82
C MET A 1 8.34 17.12 -1.96
N SER A 2 7.78 16.06 -2.56
CA SER A 2 7.19 14.97 -1.77
C SER A 2 8.30 14.32 -0.96
N GLU A 3 8.17 14.26 0.36
CA GLU A 3 8.93 13.26 1.11
C GLU A 3 8.50 11.90 0.55
N GLU A 4 9.41 11.26 -0.18
CA GLU A 4 9.23 9.91 -0.71
C GLU A 4 9.11 8.95 0.49
N THR A 5 8.05 8.14 0.49
CA THR A 5 7.92 7.05 1.46
C THR A 5 9.01 6.02 1.22
N LEU A 6 9.47 5.35 2.27
CA LEU A 6 10.57 4.37 2.18
C LEU A 6 10.17 3.07 1.46
N TYR A 7 8.86 2.88 1.30
CA TYR A 7 8.25 1.83 0.48
C TYR A 7 7.30 2.45 -0.55
N PRO A 8 7.17 1.89 -1.76
CA PRO A 8 6.32 2.45 -2.80
C PRO A 8 4.85 2.60 -2.37
N LYS A 9 4.27 3.79 -2.57
CA LYS A 9 2.83 3.97 -2.44
C LYS A 9 2.14 3.39 -3.68
N ILE A 10 1.22 2.46 -3.44
CA ILE A 10 0.53 1.69 -4.48
C ILE A 10 -0.87 2.30 -4.70
N SER A 11 -1.22 2.61 -5.95
CA SER A 11 -2.52 3.20 -6.32
C SER A 11 -3.69 2.22 -6.10
N GLY A 12 -4.84 2.75 -5.68
CA GLY A 12 -6.12 2.02 -5.63
C GLY A 12 -6.91 1.99 -6.95
N LYS A 13 -6.39 2.58 -8.03
CA LYS A 13 -7.13 2.80 -9.27
C LYS A 13 -6.53 2.02 -10.43
N PRO A 14 -7.18 0.94 -10.91
CA PRO A 14 -6.69 0.16 -12.05
C PRO A 14 -6.47 1.00 -13.34
N ALA A 15 -7.26 2.05 -13.53
CA ALA A 15 -7.09 2.98 -14.66
C ALA A 15 -5.76 3.76 -14.61
N GLU A 16 -5.20 4.02 -13.42
CA GLU A 16 -3.89 4.65 -13.27
C GLU A 16 -2.77 3.72 -13.73
N LEU A 17 -2.90 2.40 -13.48
CA LEU A 17 -1.98 1.41 -14.05
C LEU A 17 -2.00 1.45 -15.57
N VAL A 18 -3.18 1.45 -16.21
CA VAL A 18 -3.29 1.52 -17.68
C VAL A 18 -2.59 2.75 -18.23
N LYS A 19 -2.82 3.93 -17.62
CA LYS A 19 -2.13 5.17 -17.99
C LYS A 19 -0.61 5.04 -17.82
N ARG A 20 -0.14 4.45 -16.71
CA ARG A 20 1.29 4.28 -16.44
C ARG A 20 1.95 3.33 -17.43
N LEU A 21 1.32 2.20 -17.76
CA LEU A 21 1.82 1.25 -18.74
C LEU A 21 1.95 1.89 -20.13
N GLY A 22 0.98 2.71 -20.53
CA GLY A 22 1.08 3.50 -21.76
C GLY A 22 2.24 4.51 -21.75
N GLN A 23 2.48 5.19 -20.62
CA GLN A 23 3.62 6.10 -20.45
C GLN A 23 4.98 5.38 -20.51
N LEU A 24 5.01 4.11 -20.09
CA LEU A 24 6.18 3.24 -20.19
C LEU A 24 6.34 2.62 -21.59
N GLY A 25 5.49 2.99 -22.55
CA GLY A 25 5.58 2.57 -23.94
C GLY A 25 5.02 1.18 -24.23
N LEU A 26 4.24 0.60 -23.31
CA LEU A 26 3.63 -0.71 -23.54
C LEU A 26 2.51 -0.60 -24.56
N ALA A 27 2.59 -1.40 -25.62
CA ALA A 27 1.60 -1.43 -26.69
C ALA A 27 0.25 -2.01 -26.20
N PRO A 28 -0.86 -1.68 -26.88
CA PRO A 28 -2.14 -2.35 -26.65
C PRO A 28 -2.01 -3.87 -26.74
N GLY A 29 -2.74 -4.60 -25.89
CA GLY A 29 -2.62 -6.05 -25.81
C GLY A 29 -2.85 -6.59 -24.40
N LYS A 30 -2.39 -7.83 -24.17
CA LYS A 30 -2.56 -8.55 -22.90
C LYS A 30 -1.36 -8.31 -21.99
N VAL A 31 -1.65 -8.01 -20.72
CA VAL A 31 -0.68 -7.88 -19.64
C VAL A 31 -1.03 -8.87 -18.54
N GLU A 32 -0.09 -9.75 -18.24
CA GLU A 32 -0.27 -10.75 -17.18
C GLU A 32 0.04 -10.13 -15.81
N LEU A 33 -0.91 -10.27 -14.89
CA LEU A 33 -0.83 -9.80 -13.52
C LEU A 33 -0.77 -10.98 -12.56
N ILE A 34 -0.07 -10.76 -11.45
CA ILE A 34 -0.11 -11.61 -10.27
C ILE A 34 -0.57 -10.81 -9.07
N GLY A 35 -1.41 -11.43 -8.24
CA GLY A 35 -1.96 -10.85 -7.03
C GLY A 35 -1.57 -11.62 -5.77
N THR A 36 -1.35 -10.90 -4.68
CA THR A 36 -1.27 -11.45 -3.32
C THR A 36 -2.30 -10.74 -2.44
N VAL A 37 -2.76 -11.41 -1.38
CA VAL A 37 -3.72 -10.80 -0.45
C VAL A 37 -3.13 -9.51 0.13
N LYS A 38 -3.89 -8.42 0.03
CA LYS A 38 -3.57 -7.20 0.75
C LYS A 38 -3.99 -7.36 2.21
N LEU A 39 -3.02 -7.26 3.10
CA LEU A 39 -3.27 -7.26 4.54
C LEU A 39 -3.52 -5.83 5.05
N HIS A 40 -4.31 -5.75 6.12
CA HIS A 40 -4.61 -4.51 6.83
C HIS A 40 -3.88 -4.49 8.18
N GLY A 41 -2.63 -4.08 8.17
CA GLY A 41 -1.79 -3.94 9.35
C GLY A 41 -1.06 -2.60 9.35
N ALA A 42 0.20 -2.64 9.79
CA ALA A 42 1.15 -1.55 9.65
C ALA A 42 2.30 -2.01 8.76
N HIS A 43 2.69 -1.19 7.79
CA HIS A 43 3.83 -1.48 6.93
C HIS A 43 5.12 -1.48 7.76
N ALA A 44 5.95 -2.51 7.57
CA ALA A 44 7.25 -2.59 8.22
C ALA A 44 8.24 -3.35 7.33
N ASP A 45 9.49 -2.91 7.29
CA ASP A 45 10.55 -3.60 6.56
C ASP A 45 11.71 -3.96 7.47
N ILE A 46 12.38 -5.05 7.12
CA ILE A 46 13.64 -5.49 7.69
C ILE A 46 14.72 -5.26 6.64
N LEU A 47 15.75 -4.50 7.00
CA LEU A 47 16.88 -4.22 6.11
C LEU A 47 18.12 -4.89 6.65
N VAL A 48 18.87 -5.53 5.77
CA VAL A 48 20.13 -6.20 6.12
C VAL A 48 21.21 -5.81 5.13
N ASN A 49 22.27 -5.14 5.60
CA ASN A 49 23.39 -4.75 4.75
C ASN A 49 24.37 -5.92 4.55
N ARG A 50 25.43 -5.68 3.77
CA ARG A 50 26.49 -6.67 3.51
C ARG A 50 27.20 -7.13 4.79
N SER A 51 27.32 -6.27 5.79
CA SER A 51 28.01 -6.51 7.06
C SER A 51 27.13 -7.15 8.14
N ASP A 52 25.95 -7.67 7.78
CA ASP A 52 24.99 -8.30 8.70
C ASP A 52 24.47 -7.36 9.80
N GLU A 53 24.51 -6.06 9.53
CA GLU A 53 23.77 -5.08 10.30
C GLU A 53 22.30 -5.14 9.90
N VAL A 54 21.42 -5.18 10.91
CA VAL A 54 19.98 -5.24 10.74
C VAL A 54 19.39 -3.96 11.31
N TRP A 55 18.53 -3.31 10.53
CA TRP A 55 17.67 -2.23 11.02
C TRP A 55 16.26 -2.41 10.50
N LEU A 56 15.34 -1.76 11.20
CA LEU A 56 13.91 -1.86 10.97
C LEU A 56 13.39 -0.49 10.56
N GLN A 57 12.46 -0.45 9.61
CA GLN A 57 11.80 0.78 9.21
C GLN A 57 10.30 0.56 9.09
N SER A 58 9.54 1.64 9.24
CA SER A 58 8.14 1.70 8.84
C SER A 58 8.02 2.35 7.45
N ARG A 59 6.81 2.69 7.02
CA ARG A 59 6.61 3.41 5.76
C ARG A 59 7.29 4.78 5.75
N ASN A 60 7.28 5.46 6.89
CA ASN A 60 7.71 6.85 7.03
C ASN A 60 8.95 7.04 7.92
N VAL A 61 9.37 6.03 8.69
CA VAL A 61 10.50 6.12 9.64
C VAL A 61 11.57 5.10 9.28
N SER A 62 12.78 5.56 8.94
CA SER A 62 13.88 4.73 8.42
C SER A 62 14.66 3.94 9.45
N SER A 63 14.47 4.23 10.74
CA SER A 63 15.18 3.56 11.82
C SER A 63 14.30 3.49 13.06
N LEU A 64 13.48 2.45 13.13
CA LEU A 64 12.70 2.14 14.33
C LEU A 64 13.63 1.71 15.47
N ASN A 65 13.21 2.03 16.69
CA ASN A 65 13.86 1.61 17.93
C ASN A 65 12.86 1.72 19.09
N ALA A 66 13.27 1.32 20.29
CA ALA A 66 12.43 1.33 21.49
C ALA A 66 11.72 2.68 21.80
N LYS A 67 12.21 3.83 21.32
CA LYS A 67 11.55 5.14 21.51
C LYS A 67 10.53 5.47 20.43
N ILE A 68 10.70 4.92 19.23
CA ILE A 68 9.91 5.23 18.03
C ILE A 68 9.46 3.91 17.38
N ASP A 69 8.85 3.05 18.18
CA ASP A 69 8.37 1.73 17.76
C ASP A 69 6.93 1.81 17.23
N ILE A 70 6.62 1.05 16.18
CA ILE A 70 5.27 0.89 15.65
C ILE A 70 4.63 -0.38 16.19
N TYR A 71 3.75 -0.22 17.18
CA TYR A 71 2.96 -1.32 17.74
C TYR A 71 3.81 -2.51 18.26
N GLY A 72 5.01 -2.24 18.78
CA GLY A 72 5.90 -3.27 19.34
C GLY A 72 6.70 -4.07 18.30
N PHE A 73 6.83 -3.57 17.08
CA PHE A 73 7.56 -4.26 16.01
C PHE A 73 9.06 -4.35 16.28
N ASP A 74 9.71 -3.25 16.71
CA ASP A 74 11.13 -3.26 17.10
C ASP A 74 11.36 -4.25 18.24
N GLN A 75 10.52 -4.18 19.27
CA GLN A 75 10.60 -5.10 20.41
C GLN A 75 10.49 -6.57 19.99
N PHE A 76 9.60 -6.89 19.04
CA PHE A 76 9.40 -8.26 18.55
C PHE A 76 10.57 -8.76 17.71
N MET A 77 11.07 -7.93 16.78
CA MET A 77 12.08 -8.36 15.81
C MET A 77 13.51 -8.35 16.34
N LYS A 78 13.83 -7.46 17.29
CA LYS A 78 15.18 -7.32 17.86
C LYS A 78 15.80 -8.63 18.39
N PRO A 79 15.11 -9.49 19.17
CA PRO A 79 15.67 -10.77 19.60
C PRO A 79 15.85 -11.78 18.45
N LEU A 80 15.20 -11.56 17.30
CA LEU A 80 15.20 -12.47 16.15
C LEU A 80 16.32 -12.18 15.15
N LYS A 81 17.37 -11.41 15.53
CA LYS A 81 18.47 -11.05 14.63
C LYS A 81 19.05 -12.26 13.88
N ASN A 82 19.30 -13.38 14.56
CA ASN A 82 19.87 -14.56 13.92
C ASN A 82 18.89 -15.17 12.90
N VAL A 83 17.60 -15.23 13.21
CA VAL A 83 16.56 -15.69 12.26
C VAL A 83 16.56 -14.79 11.02
N VAL A 84 16.66 -13.47 11.18
CA VAL A 84 16.75 -12.52 10.06
C VAL A 84 17.99 -12.76 9.20
N LEU A 85 19.15 -13.03 9.81
CA LEU A 85 20.37 -13.35 9.06
C LEU A 85 20.24 -14.69 8.32
N ASP A 86 19.52 -15.64 8.88
CA ASP A 86 19.22 -16.93 8.23
C ASP A 86 18.31 -16.73 7.02
N LEU A 87 17.26 -15.90 7.15
CA LEU A 87 16.42 -15.49 6.02
C LEU A 87 17.25 -14.79 4.95
N LYS A 88 18.15 -13.87 5.31
CA LYS A 88 19.08 -13.24 4.34
C LYS A 88 19.85 -14.30 3.57
N ARG A 89 20.45 -15.30 4.23
CA ARG A 89 21.20 -16.36 3.54
C ARG A 89 20.33 -17.12 2.55
N GLN A 90 19.08 -17.43 2.91
CA GLN A 90 18.13 -18.08 2.00
C GLN A 90 17.79 -17.20 0.79
N TYR A 91 17.51 -15.91 1.00
CA TYR A 91 17.23 -14.96 -0.09
C TYR A 91 18.40 -14.84 -1.06
N ILE A 92 19.62 -14.68 -0.54
CA ILE A 92 20.83 -14.55 -1.38
C ILE A 92 21.14 -15.84 -2.13
N ALA A 93 20.98 -17.00 -1.50
CA ALA A 93 21.14 -18.30 -2.17
C ALA A 93 20.14 -18.45 -3.33
N ARG A 94 18.84 -18.23 -3.07
CA ARG A 94 17.79 -18.28 -4.10
C ARG A 94 18.01 -17.26 -5.21
N TYR A 95 18.46 -16.06 -4.88
CA TYR A 95 18.79 -15.04 -5.87
C TYR A 95 19.91 -15.51 -6.80
N GLY A 96 20.97 -16.12 -6.26
CA GLY A 96 22.07 -16.69 -7.03
C GLY A 96 21.65 -17.86 -7.93
N GLU A 97 20.73 -18.71 -7.48
CA GLU A 97 20.14 -19.78 -8.30
C GLU A 97 19.37 -19.22 -9.50
N LEU A 98 18.61 -18.14 -9.31
CA LEU A 98 17.77 -17.54 -10.34
C LEU A 98 18.54 -16.58 -11.26
N ASN A 99 19.66 -16.02 -10.80
CA ASN A 99 20.44 -15.00 -11.50
C ASN A 99 21.94 -15.34 -11.47
N PRO A 100 22.38 -16.46 -12.07
CA PRO A 100 23.76 -16.94 -11.95
C PRO A 100 24.82 -15.96 -12.48
N GLU A 101 24.44 -15.09 -13.43
CA GLU A 101 25.31 -14.08 -14.02
C GLU A 101 25.33 -12.75 -13.25
N THR A 102 24.55 -12.64 -12.17
CA THR A 102 24.44 -11.40 -11.38
C THR A 102 25.07 -11.58 -10.01
N THR A 103 25.88 -10.61 -9.60
CA THR A 103 26.48 -10.60 -8.26
C THR A 103 25.68 -9.71 -7.31
N ILE A 104 25.80 -9.99 -6.01
CA ILE A 104 25.19 -9.13 -4.98
C ILE A 104 25.99 -7.83 -4.86
N ASP A 105 25.32 -6.71 -5.09
CA ASP A 105 25.85 -5.38 -4.91
C ASP A 105 25.73 -4.95 -3.45
N GLY A 106 26.85 -5.05 -2.73
CA GLY A 106 26.92 -4.72 -1.30
C GLY A 106 26.63 -3.26 -0.94
N ARG A 107 26.43 -2.36 -1.92
CA ARG A 107 26.00 -0.97 -1.67
C ARG A 107 24.54 -0.88 -1.26
N TYR A 108 23.72 -1.83 -1.69
CA TYR A 108 22.30 -1.86 -1.40
C TYR A 108 21.99 -2.92 -0.34
N PRO A 109 21.18 -2.60 0.68
CA PRO A 109 20.71 -3.62 1.60
C PRO A 109 19.74 -4.57 0.91
N LEU A 110 19.66 -5.79 1.44
CA LEU A 110 18.48 -6.64 1.27
C LEU A 110 17.32 -5.96 2.00
N ILE A 111 16.19 -5.75 1.32
CA ILE A 111 14.95 -5.28 1.94
C ILE A 111 13.96 -6.43 1.95
N ILE A 112 13.58 -6.91 3.13
CA ILE A 112 12.47 -7.84 3.33
C ILE A 112 11.28 -6.98 3.75
N ALA A 113 10.40 -6.67 2.79
CA ALA A 113 9.25 -5.84 3.03
C ALA A 113 8.07 -6.66 3.53
N GLY A 114 7.31 -6.12 4.47
CA GLY A 114 6.21 -6.84 5.08
C GLY A 114 5.12 -5.99 5.71
N GLU A 115 4.12 -6.70 6.20
CA GLU A 115 3.04 -6.14 6.98
C GLU A 115 3.12 -6.70 8.41
N TRP A 116 3.20 -5.80 9.39
CA TRP A 116 3.03 -6.11 10.80
C TRP A 116 1.54 -6.21 11.09
N ILE A 117 1.06 -7.40 11.46
CA ILE A 117 -0.37 -7.71 11.65
C ILE A 117 -0.63 -8.30 13.02
N GLY A 118 -1.91 -8.33 13.43
CA GLY A 118 -2.36 -8.94 14.68
C GLY A 118 -3.11 -7.97 15.58
N HIS A 119 -3.43 -8.47 16.77
CA HIS A 119 -4.22 -7.73 17.76
C HIS A 119 -3.60 -6.39 18.15
N GLY A 120 -4.43 -5.34 18.13
CA GLY A 120 -4.07 -3.99 18.53
C GLY A 120 -3.31 -3.17 17.48
N ILE A 121 -3.15 -3.68 16.26
CA ILE A 121 -2.50 -2.94 15.15
C ILE A 121 -3.54 -2.27 14.27
N GLN A 122 -4.49 -3.05 13.73
CA GLN A 122 -5.65 -2.56 13.00
C GLN A 122 -6.90 -3.32 13.46
N ASN A 123 -8.07 -2.77 13.14
CA ASN A 123 -9.37 -3.29 13.59
C ASN A 123 -10.23 -3.73 12.41
N ARG A 124 -11.29 -4.49 12.69
CA ARG A 124 -12.36 -4.90 11.73
C ARG A 124 -11.91 -5.80 10.57
N VAL A 125 -10.80 -6.50 10.74
CA VAL A 125 -10.30 -7.50 9.79
C VAL A 125 -9.98 -8.81 10.52
N ALA A 126 -10.10 -9.96 9.85
CA ALA A 126 -9.91 -11.27 10.48
C ALA A 126 -8.54 -11.42 11.15
N ILE A 127 -7.50 -10.88 10.52
CA ILE A 127 -6.12 -10.91 11.02
C ILE A 127 -5.93 -10.16 12.35
N SER A 128 -6.86 -9.31 12.78
CA SER A 128 -6.78 -8.64 14.10
C SER A 128 -7.06 -9.59 15.27
N GLN A 129 -7.51 -10.81 15.01
CA GLN A 129 -7.72 -11.87 16.00
C GLN A 129 -6.45 -12.71 16.25
N LEU A 130 -5.40 -12.51 15.44
CA LEU A 130 -4.13 -13.22 15.58
C LEU A 130 -3.22 -12.51 16.58
N ASP A 131 -2.35 -13.29 17.25
CA ASP A 131 -1.16 -12.72 17.89
C ASP A 131 -0.29 -11.99 16.86
N ARG A 132 0.41 -10.96 17.33
CA ARG A 132 1.23 -10.12 16.46
C ARG A 132 2.31 -10.93 15.75
N ARG A 133 2.46 -10.69 14.45
CA ARG A 133 3.39 -11.43 13.58
C ARG A 133 3.77 -10.60 12.36
N PHE A 134 4.92 -10.91 11.78
CA PHE A 134 5.41 -10.26 10.58
C PHE A 134 5.09 -11.10 9.35
N VAL A 135 4.48 -10.51 8.33
CA VAL A 135 4.18 -11.18 7.07
C VAL A 135 4.96 -10.54 5.95
N ILE A 136 5.89 -11.29 5.37
CA ILE A 136 6.69 -10.87 4.22
C ILE A 136 5.77 -10.74 3.01
N VAL A 137 5.77 -9.58 2.36
CA VAL A 137 4.96 -9.29 1.17
C VAL A 137 5.80 -9.11 -0.08
N SER A 138 7.07 -8.72 0.03
CA SER A 138 7.96 -8.46 -1.10
C SER A 138 9.42 -8.45 -0.67
N VAL A 139 10.34 -8.61 -1.63
CA VAL A 139 11.78 -8.50 -1.37
C VAL A 139 12.46 -7.64 -2.43
N SER A 140 13.41 -6.82 -2.01
CA SER A 140 14.31 -6.07 -2.90
C SER A 140 15.75 -6.54 -2.71
N ILE A 141 16.40 -6.89 -3.82
CA ILE A 141 17.80 -7.33 -3.89
C ILE A 141 18.46 -6.49 -4.99
N ASN A 142 19.67 -5.97 -4.73
CA ASN A 142 20.37 -5.07 -5.67
C ASN A 142 19.50 -3.85 -6.07
N ASN A 143 18.78 -3.27 -5.11
CA ASN A 143 17.85 -2.16 -5.33
C ASN A 143 16.76 -2.45 -6.37
N THR A 144 16.39 -3.72 -6.53
CA THR A 144 15.43 -4.19 -7.52
C THR A 144 14.43 -5.13 -6.85
N TRP A 145 13.14 -4.80 -6.94
CA TRP A 145 12.07 -5.65 -6.43
C TRP A 145 12.01 -6.96 -7.19
N GLN A 146 11.88 -8.06 -6.47
CA GLN A 146 11.88 -9.39 -7.06
C GLN A 146 10.46 -9.96 -7.22
N PRO A 147 10.22 -10.89 -8.16
CA PRO A 147 8.95 -11.60 -8.25
C PRO A 147 8.65 -12.41 -6.98
N ASP A 148 7.51 -12.14 -6.33
CA ASP A 148 7.19 -12.72 -5.01
C ASP A 148 7.14 -14.26 -5.04
N GLU A 149 6.61 -14.86 -6.12
CA GLU A 149 6.49 -16.32 -6.30
C GLU A 149 7.82 -17.06 -6.12
N HIS A 150 8.92 -16.45 -6.57
CA HIS A 150 10.24 -17.07 -6.54
C HIS A 150 10.81 -17.23 -5.12
N TYR A 151 10.24 -16.53 -4.15
CA TYR A 151 10.68 -16.51 -2.75
C TYR A 151 9.55 -16.92 -1.79
N ALA A 152 8.48 -17.51 -2.31
CA ALA A 152 7.27 -17.88 -1.57
C ALA A 152 7.53 -18.84 -0.39
N ASN A 153 8.64 -19.59 -0.43
CA ASN A 153 9.00 -20.60 0.56
C ASN A 153 10.03 -20.12 1.60
N ILE A 154 10.35 -18.82 1.63
CA ILE A 154 11.31 -18.25 2.58
C ILE A 154 10.52 -17.52 3.68
N TYR A 155 10.55 -18.09 4.89
CA TYR A 155 9.88 -17.63 6.10
C TYR A 155 10.38 -18.41 7.33
N ASP A 156 9.95 -18.03 8.53
CA ASP A 156 10.16 -18.79 9.77
C ASP A 156 8.93 -18.67 10.68
N GLU A 157 7.98 -19.60 10.52
CA GLU A 157 6.71 -19.54 11.26
C GLU A 157 6.89 -19.74 12.77
N ALA A 158 7.91 -20.49 13.19
CA ALA A 158 8.24 -20.70 14.59
C ALA A 158 8.71 -19.40 15.26
N ALA A 159 9.39 -18.53 14.49
CA ALA A 159 9.75 -17.18 14.89
C ALA A 159 8.63 -16.14 14.69
N GLY A 160 7.46 -16.54 14.20
CA GLY A 160 6.35 -15.62 13.90
C GLY A 160 6.57 -14.75 12.66
N ILE A 161 7.42 -15.21 11.73
CA ILE A 161 7.67 -14.60 10.43
C ILE A 161 7.05 -15.47 9.34
N TYR A 162 6.05 -14.96 8.65
CA TYR A 162 5.29 -15.69 7.63
C TYR A 162 5.53 -15.07 6.26
N ASN A 163 5.16 -15.79 5.20
CA ASN A 163 5.12 -15.25 3.84
C ASN A 163 3.67 -15.08 3.38
N ILE A 164 3.36 -14.00 2.67
CA ILE A 164 2.02 -13.75 2.14
C ILE A 164 1.55 -14.87 1.20
N SER A 165 2.48 -15.59 0.56
CA SER A 165 2.23 -16.76 -0.28
C SER A 165 1.42 -17.86 0.40
N ARG A 166 1.41 -17.90 1.76
CA ARG A 166 0.57 -18.80 2.55
C ARG A 166 -0.91 -18.64 2.22
N ALA A 167 -1.33 -17.45 1.78
CA ALA A 167 -2.69 -17.15 1.33
C ALA A 167 -2.93 -17.44 -0.16
N GLY A 168 -1.93 -17.99 -0.86
CA GLY A 168 -1.97 -18.26 -2.30
C GLY A 168 -1.66 -17.04 -3.17
N PHE A 169 -1.63 -17.29 -4.47
CA PHE A 169 -1.46 -16.30 -5.52
C PHE A 169 -2.71 -16.25 -6.40
N TYR A 170 -3.00 -15.06 -6.91
CA TYR A 170 -4.10 -14.80 -7.85
C TYR A 170 -3.50 -14.40 -9.19
N TYR A 171 -4.16 -14.75 -10.29
CA TYR A 171 -3.69 -14.42 -11.63
C TYR A 171 -4.80 -13.78 -12.43
N GLN A 172 -4.47 -12.75 -13.21
CA GLN A 172 -5.43 -12.10 -14.08
C GLN A 172 -4.73 -11.50 -15.30
N THR A 173 -5.42 -11.52 -16.44
CA THR A 173 -5.00 -10.78 -17.63
C THR A 173 -5.68 -9.42 -17.65
N LEU A 174 -4.89 -8.35 -17.80
CA LEU A 174 -5.32 -6.99 -18.09
C LEU A 174 -5.23 -6.74 -19.60
N PHE A 175 -6.34 -6.35 -20.21
CA PHE A 175 -6.36 -5.88 -21.59
C PHE A 175 -6.11 -4.37 -21.65
N LEU A 176 -5.08 -3.97 -22.41
CA LEU A 176 -4.77 -2.58 -22.73
C LEU A 176 -5.39 -2.23 -24.08
N ASN A 177 -6.30 -1.26 -24.09
CA ASN A 177 -6.92 -0.78 -25.33
C ASN A 177 -6.00 0.20 -26.08
N PRO A 178 -6.18 0.31 -27.41
CA PRO A 178 -5.66 1.43 -28.18
C PRO A 178 -6.09 2.80 -27.59
N PRO A 179 -5.24 3.83 -27.66
CA PRO A 179 -5.53 5.15 -27.08
C PRO A 179 -6.77 5.84 -27.67
N ASP A 180 -7.10 5.53 -28.92
CA ASP A 180 -8.18 6.10 -29.74
C ASP A 180 -9.53 5.37 -29.59
N ASN A 181 -9.60 4.30 -28.79
CA ASN A 181 -10.83 3.55 -28.61
C ASN A 181 -11.73 4.17 -27.51
N GLU A 182 -12.89 4.69 -27.91
CA GLU A 182 -13.92 5.22 -26.99
C GLU A 182 -14.58 4.11 -26.16
N SER A 183 -14.64 2.88 -26.69
CA SER A 183 -15.24 1.72 -26.01
C SER A 183 -14.15 0.78 -25.50
N LYS A 184 -14.22 0.38 -24.22
CA LYS A 184 -13.15 -0.38 -23.54
C LYS A 184 -13.62 -1.69 -22.87
N PRO A 185 -14.49 -2.50 -23.53
CA PRO A 185 -15.19 -3.60 -22.88
C PRO A 185 -14.27 -4.69 -22.31
N GLU A 186 -13.17 -5.02 -22.99
CA GLU A 186 -12.23 -6.05 -22.52
C GLU A 186 -11.44 -5.59 -21.29
N GLN A 187 -11.05 -4.32 -21.24
CA GLN A 187 -10.38 -3.73 -20.08
C GLN A 187 -11.32 -3.62 -18.88
N ASP A 188 -12.57 -3.20 -19.12
CA ASP A 188 -13.58 -3.14 -18.08
C ASP A 188 -13.90 -4.55 -17.54
N ALA A 189 -13.92 -5.56 -18.42
CA ALA A 189 -14.05 -6.96 -18.03
C ALA A 189 -12.83 -7.43 -17.20
N SER A 190 -11.61 -7.05 -17.57
CA SER A 190 -10.42 -7.30 -16.74
C SER A 190 -10.55 -6.70 -15.33
N PHE A 191 -11.02 -5.45 -15.23
CA PHE A 191 -11.22 -4.79 -13.94
C PHE A 191 -12.32 -5.47 -13.11
N ALA A 192 -13.42 -5.87 -13.75
CA ALA A 192 -14.49 -6.60 -13.09
C ALA A 192 -14.00 -7.96 -12.56
N ALA A 193 -13.20 -8.71 -13.33
CA ALA A 193 -12.63 -9.98 -12.90
C ALA A 193 -11.72 -9.83 -11.66
N MET A 194 -10.87 -8.80 -11.62
CA MET A 194 -10.06 -8.51 -10.42
C MET A 194 -10.92 -8.14 -9.21
N GLN A 195 -12.02 -7.43 -9.43
CA GLN A 195 -12.95 -7.08 -8.36
C GLN A 195 -13.66 -8.31 -7.79
N VAL A 196 -13.96 -9.33 -8.60
CA VAL A 196 -14.54 -10.60 -8.12
C VAL A 196 -13.64 -11.25 -7.07
N HIS A 197 -12.35 -11.44 -7.38
CA HIS A 197 -11.38 -11.99 -6.42
C HIS A 197 -11.27 -11.13 -5.15
N THR A 198 -11.34 -9.82 -5.32
CA THR A 198 -11.26 -8.88 -4.20
C THR A 198 -12.48 -8.99 -3.29
N GLU A 199 -13.68 -9.19 -3.85
CA GLU A 199 -14.92 -9.38 -3.09
C GLU A 199 -14.96 -10.72 -2.36
N GLU A 200 -14.28 -11.76 -2.88
CA GLU A 200 -14.09 -13.02 -2.15
C GLU A 200 -13.25 -12.81 -0.88
N ILE A 201 -12.16 -12.05 -0.99
CA ILE A 201 -11.30 -11.71 0.15
C ILE A 201 -12.04 -10.82 1.17
N ASP A 202 -12.85 -9.87 0.71
CA ASP A 202 -13.65 -9.00 1.60
C ASP A 202 -14.62 -9.80 2.47
N LYS A 203 -15.12 -10.94 1.96
CA LYS A 203 -15.98 -11.86 2.73
C LYS A 203 -15.18 -12.77 3.66
N HIS A 204 -14.02 -13.24 3.20
CA HIS A 204 -13.23 -14.23 3.92
C HIS A 204 -11.73 -14.06 3.63
N CYS A 205 -10.97 -13.59 4.62
CA CYS A 205 -9.53 -13.38 4.51
C CYS A 205 -8.78 -14.72 4.38
N PRO A 206 -8.13 -15.01 3.22
CA PRO A 206 -7.47 -16.31 3.00
C PRO A 206 -6.25 -16.49 3.91
N PHE A 207 -5.55 -15.41 4.24
CA PHE A 207 -4.41 -15.47 5.15
C PHE A 207 -4.85 -15.88 6.57
N ALA A 208 -5.90 -15.27 7.10
CA ALA A 208 -6.45 -15.63 8.41
C ALA A 208 -7.04 -17.05 8.42
N ALA A 209 -7.63 -17.49 7.31
CA ALA A 209 -8.15 -18.84 7.13
C ALA A 209 -7.09 -19.93 7.35
N THR A 210 -5.83 -19.64 7.01
CA THR A 210 -4.71 -20.57 7.24
C THR A 210 -4.38 -20.81 8.72
N PHE A 211 -5.02 -20.06 9.62
CA PHE A 211 -4.98 -20.22 11.08
C PHE A 211 -6.34 -20.67 11.66
N GLY A 212 -7.27 -21.11 10.80
CA GLY A 212 -8.61 -21.54 11.22
C GLY A 212 -9.55 -20.38 11.58
N LEU A 213 -9.20 -19.14 11.24
CA LEU A 213 -10.03 -17.97 11.50
C LEU A 213 -10.88 -17.61 10.28
N SER A 214 -12.07 -17.07 10.54
CA SER A 214 -12.94 -16.51 9.50
C SER A 214 -13.21 -15.04 9.78
N GLY A 215 -13.43 -14.28 8.72
CA GLY A 215 -13.80 -12.88 8.78
C GLY A 215 -13.26 -12.10 7.60
N VAL A 216 -13.51 -10.81 7.64
CA VAL A 216 -13.27 -9.86 6.56
C VAL A 216 -11.77 -9.68 6.26
N GLY A 217 -11.39 -9.69 4.98
CA GLY A 217 -10.06 -9.31 4.47
C GLY A 217 -10.08 -7.97 3.71
N GLU A 218 -8.92 -7.38 3.39
CA GLU A 218 -8.90 -6.04 2.76
C GLU A 218 -9.02 -6.06 1.24
N GLY A 219 -8.24 -6.91 0.55
CA GLY A 219 -8.24 -6.96 -0.91
C GLY A 219 -6.99 -7.62 -1.49
N ILE A 220 -6.51 -7.14 -2.63
CA ILE A 220 -5.38 -7.72 -3.39
C ILE A 220 -4.38 -6.62 -3.77
N VAL A 221 -3.09 -6.92 -3.68
CA VAL A 221 -2.03 -6.16 -4.35
C VAL A 221 -1.66 -6.89 -5.63
N TRP A 222 -1.78 -6.20 -6.76
CA TRP A 222 -1.49 -6.72 -8.10
C TRP A 222 -0.18 -6.14 -8.62
N LYS A 223 0.61 -7.00 -9.27
CA LYS A 223 1.88 -6.67 -9.90
C LYS A 223 1.92 -7.21 -11.32
N VAL A 224 2.55 -6.50 -12.23
CA VAL A 224 2.83 -7.00 -13.58
C VAL A 224 3.85 -8.14 -13.50
N ARG A 225 3.66 -9.22 -14.26
CA ARG A 225 4.58 -10.38 -14.24
C ARG A 225 5.73 -10.28 -15.23
N MET A 226 5.57 -9.52 -16.32
CA MET A 226 6.56 -9.49 -17.40
C MET A 226 7.82 -8.69 -17.03
N PRO A 227 9.04 -9.15 -17.37
CA PRO A 227 10.25 -8.34 -17.31
C PRO A 227 10.23 -7.17 -18.31
N PRO A 228 10.87 -6.02 -17.99
CA PRO A 228 11.43 -5.67 -16.67
C PRO A 228 10.37 -5.12 -15.69
N LEU A 229 9.10 -5.01 -16.12
CA LEU A 229 8.03 -4.35 -15.38
C LEU A 229 7.71 -5.01 -14.02
N HIS A 230 7.92 -6.32 -13.87
CA HIS A 230 7.72 -7.01 -12.59
C HIS A 230 8.55 -6.44 -11.44
N SER A 231 9.69 -5.82 -11.76
CA SER A 231 10.59 -5.18 -10.80
C SER A 231 10.24 -3.72 -10.53
N ASN A 232 9.33 -3.12 -11.33
CA ASN A 232 8.98 -1.71 -11.23
C ASN A 232 7.72 -1.51 -10.36
N PRO A 233 7.85 -0.93 -9.16
CA PRO A 233 6.73 -0.74 -8.25
C PRO A 233 5.70 0.29 -8.72
N GLU A 234 6.02 1.11 -9.72
CA GLU A 234 5.05 2.01 -10.36
C GLU A 234 3.99 1.25 -11.18
N THR A 235 4.23 -0.03 -11.46
CA THR A 235 3.27 -0.92 -12.12
C THR A 235 2.43 -1.73 -11.13
N TRP A 236 2.60 -1.48 -9.84
CA TRP A 236 1.81 -2.12 -8.80
C TRP A 236 0.54 -1.31 -8.54
N PHE A 237 -0.55 -2.00 -8.26
CA PHE A 237 -1.80 -1.37 -7.82
C PHE A 237 -2.51 -2.29 -6.82
N LYS A 238 -3.52 -1.77 -6.13
CA LYS A 238 -4.30 -2.52 -5.16
C LYS A 238 -5.79 -2.43 -5.52
N THR A 239 -6.50 -3.52 -5.34
CA THR A 239 -7.96 -3.55 -5.32
C THR A 239 -8.42 -3.80 -3.90
N LYS A 240 -9.50 -3.14 -3.47
CA LYS A 240 -10.04 -3.27 -2.11
C LYS A 240 -11.50 -3.68 -2.12
N GLY A 241 -11.85 -4.51 -1.15
CA GLY A 241 -13.23 -4.92 -0.90
C GLY A 241 -14.12 -3.72 -0.57
N ARG A 242 -15.43 -3.87 -0.74
CA ARG A 242 -16.38 -2.77 -0.54
C ARG A 242 -16.35 -2.24 0.89
N THR A 243 -16.08 -3.12 1.86
CA THR A 243 -15.94 -2.75 3.28
C THR A 243 -14.75 -1.81 3.54
N HIS A 244 -13.77 -1.79 2.63
CA HIS A 244 -12.52 -1.04 2.77
C HIS A 244 -12.29 0.01 1.68
N ASN A 245 -13.20 0.13 0.72
CA ASN A 245 -13.06 1.05 -0.39
C ASN A 245 -13.58 2.44 0.00
N THR A 246 -12.91 3.48 -0.46
CA THR A 246 -13.42 4.84 -0.40
C THR A 246 -14.43 5.05 -1.53
N PRO A 247 -15.54 5.79 -1.31
CA PRO A 247 -16.54 6.01 -2.35
C PRO A 247 -15.92 6.64 -3.61
N THR A 248 -16.22 6.09 -4.79
CA THR A 248 -15.83 6.70 -6.06
C THR A 248 -16.68 7.94 -6.33
N VAL A 249 -16.03 9.08 -6.53
CA VAL A 249 -16.70 10.35 -6.81
C VAL A 249 -17.10 10.43 -8.28
N LYS A 250 -18.41 10.39 -8.56
CA LYS A 250 -18.94 10.69 -9.90
C LYS A 250 -19.34 12.16 -9.98
N MET A 251 -18.43 13.02 -10.43
CA MET A 251 -18.75 14.42 -10.73
C MET A 251 -18.74 14.68 -12.22
N SER A 252 -19.77 15.37 -12.72
CA SER A 252 -19.87 15.73 -14.13
C SER A 252 -18.85 16.81 -14.48
N ALA A 253 -18.12 16.59 -15.58
CA ALA A 253 -17.20 17.58 -16.15
C ALA A 253 -18.00 18.66 -16.87
N ARG A 254 -18.53 19.64 -16.14
CA ARG A 254 -18.89 20.93 -16.74
C ARG A 254 -17.80 21.94 -16.42
N GLY A 255 -17.28 22.56 -17.48
CA GLY A 255 -16.43 23.74 -17.41
C GLY A 255 -17.23 24.87 -16.80
N ILE A 256 -16.95 25.14 -15.55
CA ILE A 256 -17.58 26.20 -14.77
C ILE A 256 -16.56 27.34 -14.74
N THR A 257 -16.98 28.60 -14.87
CA THR A 257 -16.09 29.77 -14.83
C THR A 257 -16.43 30.73 -13.69
N ASP A 258 -17.45 30.39 -12.90
CA ASP A 258 -17.87 31.13 -11.71
C ASP A 258 -17.10 30.66 -10.47
N GLY A 259 -16.45 31.60 -9.77
CA GLY A 259 -15.66 31.34 -8.57
C GLY A 259 -16.48 30.79 -7.38
N ALA A 260 -17.75 31.14 -7.25
CA ALA A 260 -18.63 30.59 -6.21
C ALA A 260 -18.91 29.10 -6.49
N LEU A 261 -19.18 28.78 -7.74
CA LEU A 261 -19.55 27.45 -8.20
C LEU A 261 -18.32 26.51 -8.25
N MET A 262 -17.11 27.05 -8.41
CA MET A 262 -15.84 26.33 -8.19
C MET A 262 -15.62 25.93 -6.72
N THR A 263 -15.97 26.82 -5.79
CA THR A 263 -15.85 26.55 -4.36
C THR A 263 -16.83 25.46 -3.91
N GLU A 264 -18.08 25.55 -4.37
CA GLU A 264 -19.10 24.52 -4.11
C GLU A 264 -18.68 23.15 -4.66
N LYS A 265 -18.15 23.12 -5.89
CA LYS A 265 -17.64 21.90 -6.53
C LYS A 265 -16.51 21.25 -5.72
N ALA A 266 -15.54 22.05 -5.28
CA ALA A 266 -14.42 21.56 -4.47
C ALA A 266 -14.88 21.09 -3.07
N ALA A 267 -15.83 21.80 -2.45
CA ALA A 267 -16.40 21.40 -1.16
C ALA A 267 -17.15 20.07 -1.27
N ALA A 268 -18.01 19.91 -2.28
CA ALA A 268 -18.73 18.66 -2.53
C ALA A 268 -17.79 17.49 -2.80
N PHE A 269 -16.71 17.71 -3.56
CA PHE A 269 -15.69 16.68 -3.76
C PHE A 269 -14.98 16.34 -2.44
N ALA A 270 -14.55 17.34 -1.67
CA ALA A 270 -13.88 17.16 -0.38
C ALA A 270 -14.74 16.34 0.60
N GLU A 271 -16.03 16.60 0.70
CA GLU A 271 -16.96 15.85 1.55
C GLU A 271 -17.03 14.36 1.18
N GLN A 272 -16.86 14.01 -0.10
CA GLN A 272 -16.89 12.63 -0.55
C GLN A 272 -15.55 11.91 -0.32
N VAL A 273 -14.43 12.59 -0.54
CA VAL A 273 -13.09 11.96 -0.49
C VAL A 273 -12.44 12.02 0.89
N VAL A 274 -12.84 12.94 1.77
CA VAL A 274 -12.36 13.00 3.16
C VAL A 274 -13.16 12.02 4.01
N THR A 275 -12.82 10.74 3.87
CA THR A 275 -13.53 9.66 4.57
C THR A 275 -13.06 9.50 6.03
N PRO A 276 -13.89 8.92 6.92
CA PRO A 276 -13.47 8.59 8.28
C PRO A 276 -12.20 7.74 8.35
N ARG A 277 -12.00 6.84 7.36
CA ARG A 277 -10.79 6.01 7.30
C ARG A 277 -9.53 6.85 7.07
N ARG A 278 -9.55 7.78 6.09
CA ARG A 278 -8.41 8.68 5.87
C ARG A 278 -8.11 9.53 7.09
N LEU A 279 -9.14 10.03 7.74
CA LEU A 279 -9.00 10.81 8.98
C LEU A 279 -8.37 9.98 10.11
N GLN A 280 -8.72 8.70 10.24
CA GLN A 280 -8.07 7.78 11.18
C GLN A 280 -6.60 7.52 10.81
N GLN A 281 -6.30 7.29 9.53
CA GLN A 281 -4.94 7.07 9.06
C GLN A 281 -4.02 8.27 9.31
N GLY A 282 -4.55 9.49 9.32
CA GLY A 282 -3.78 10.67 9.73
C GLY A 282 -3.28 10.60 11.18
N PHE A 283 -4.05 9.99 12.10
CA PHE A 283 -3.59 9.74 13.47
C PHE A 283 -2.60 8.58 13.54
N GLU A 284 -2.77 7.56 12.70
CA GLU A 284 -1.79 6.48 12.54
C GLU A 284 -0.43 7.03 12.09
N TYR A 285 -0.44 7.98 11.15
CA TYR A 285 0.76 8.70 10.70
C TYR A 285 1.41 9.51 11.84
N LEU A 286 0.64 10.29 12.60
CA LEU A 286 1.22 11.02 13.73
C LEU A 286 1.90 10.08 14.73
N ARG A 287 1.24 8.96 15.06
CA ARG A 287 1.80 7.93 15.94
C ARG A 287 3.09 7.34 15.38
N GLU A 288 3.09 6.99 14.10
CA GLU A 288 4.26 6.47 13.40
C GLU A 288 5.44 7.46 13.46
N MET A 289 5.16 8.75 13.27
CA MET A 289 6.14 9.83 13.37
C MET A 289 6.47 10.23 14.83
N SER A 290 5.91 9.52 15.82
CA SER A 290 6.06 9.82 17.26
C SER A 290 5.64 11.25 17.63
N LEU A 291 4.63 11.77 16.94
CA LEU A 291 3.98 13.05 17.20
C LEU A 291 2.73 12.83 18.05
N SER A 292 2.59 13.66 19.09
CA SER A 292 1.40 13.71 19.93
C SER A 292 0.18 14.23 19.17
N ALA A 293 -1.01 13.73 19.50
CA ALA A 293 -2.28 14.21 18.96
C ALA A 293 -2.76 15.49 19.69
N ASP A 294 -1.89 16.49 19.76
CA ASP A 294 -2.14 17.78 20.41
C ASP A 294 -2.29 18.92 19.39
N LYS A 295 -2.66 20.11 19.88
CA LYS A 295 -2.87 21.28 19.04
C LYS A 295 -1.64 21.69 18.19
N PHE A 296 -0.42 21.38 18.63
CA PHE A 296 0.81 21.74 17.92
C PHE A 296 0.99 20.91 16.64
N ASN A 297 0.50 19.67 16.63
CA ASN A 297 0.61 18.76 15.49
C ASN A 297 -0.60 18.78 14.54
N THR A 298 -1.55 19.70 14.73
CA THR A 298 -2.69 19.90 13.81
C THR A 298 -2.22 20.09 12.36
N GLY A 299 -1.15 20.86 12.15
CA GLY A 299 -0.61 21.12 10.80
C GLY A 299 -0.08 19.86 10.13
N ALA A 300 0.67 19.03 10.87
CA ALA A 300 1.19 17.76 10.37
C ALA A 300 0.05 16.80 9.96
N TYR A 301 -0.98 16.69 10.79
CA TYR A 301 -2.18 15.89 10.49
C TYR A 301 -2.89 16.37 9.22
N MET A 302 -3.17 17.67 9.13
CA MET A 302 -3.87 18.25 7.97
C MET A 302 -3.08 18.05 6.68
N ASN A 303 -1.77 18.31 6.72
CA ASN A 303 -0.90 18.14 5.57
C ASN A 303 -0.87 16.69 5.11
N TRP A 304 -0.83 15.73 6.04
CA TRP A 304 -0.90 14.31 5.69
C TRP A 304 -2.22 13.97 4.98
N VAL A 305 -3.38 14.38 5.52
CA VAL A 305 -4.69 14.09 4.93
C VAL A 305 -4.82 14.69 3.53
N GLN A 306 -4.36 15.93 3.34
CA GLN A 306 -4.32 16.58 2.04
C GLN A 306 -3.47 15.79 1.05
N ARG A 307 -2.23 15.45 1.41
CA ARG A 307 -1.32 14.68 0.56
C ARG A 307 -1.91 13.33 0.17
N ASP A 308 -2.49 12.61 1.13
CA ASP A 308 -3.10 11.31 0.86
C ASP A 308 -4.19 11.40 -0.22
N ILE A 309 -5.07 12.40 -0.11
CA ILE A 309 -6.14 12.64 -1.07
C ILE A 309 -5.58 13.06 -2.44
N PHE A 310 -4.61 13.98 -2.49
CA PHE A 310 -4.03 14.41 -3.77
C PHE A 310 -3.31 13.28 -4.49
N GLU A 311 -2.72 12.33 -3.76
CA GLU A 311 -2.04 11.17 -4.34
C GLU A 311 -3.03 10.10 -4.79
N GLU A 312 -3.97 9.68 -3.94
CA GLU A 312 -4.93 8.60 -4.25
C GLU A 312 -6.05 9.06 -5.19
N GLU A 313 -6.42 10.35 -5.19
CA GLU A 313 -7.51 10.90 -6.02
C GLU A 313 -7.03 11.69 -7.25
N LYS A 314 -5.74 11.65 -7.56
CA LYS A 314 -5.10 12.45 -8.62
C LYS A 314 -5.88 12.41 -9.93
N MET A 315 -6.22 11.21 -10.41
CA MET A 315 -6.97 11.06 -11.67
C MET A 315 -8.38 11.66 -11.61
N ASP A 316 -9.09 11.52 -10.49
CA ASP A 316 -10.47 12.01 -10.37
C ASP A 316 -10.49 13.53 -10.22
N ILE A 317 -9.53 14.10 -9.50
CA ILE A 317 -9.34 15.56 -9.40
C ILE A 317 -9.10 16.15 -10.79
N GLN A 318 -8.22 15.53 -11.58
CA GLN A 318 -7.92 15.95 -12.95
C GLN A 318 -9.14 15.83 -13.88
N ASN A 319 -9.82 14.68 -13.87
CA ASN A 319 -10.98 14.43 -14.73
C ASN A 319 -12.16 15.34 -14.37
N ALA A 320 -12.36 15.62 -13.09
CA ALA A 320 -13.39 16.53 -12.63
C ALA A 320 -13.02 18.00 -12.87
N GLY A 321 -11.76 18.34 -13.18
CA GLY A 321 -11.31 19.73 -13.36
C GLY A 321 -11.50 20.57 -12.09
N ILE A 322 -11.09 20.03 -10.95
CA ILE A 322 -11.19 20.69 -9.64
C ILE A 322 -9.92 21.49 -9.39
N ASP A 323 -10.06 22.74 -8.95
CA ASP A 323 -8.92 23.57 -8.54
C ASP A 323 -8.27 23.02 -7.26
N GLU A 324 -7.00 22.60 -7.36
CA GLU A 324 -6.28 21.98 -6.25
C GLU A 324 -6.08 22.92 -5.06
N LYS A 325 -5.94 24.23 -5.29
CA LYS A 325 -5.75 25.20 -4.19
C LYS A 325 -7.03 25.38 -3.38
N ILE A 326 -8.17 25.45 -4.05
CA ILE A 326 -9.49 25.51 -3.39
C ILE A 326 -9.75 24.18 -2.69
N LEU A 327 -9.55 23.04 -3.36
CA LEU A 327 -9.73 21.72 -2.77
C LEU A 327 -8.88 21.51 -1.52
N SER A 328 -7.61 21.92 -1.54
CA SER A 328 -6.70 21.84 -0.39
C SER A 328 -7.29 22.56 0.83
N LYS A 329 -7.88 23.75 0.64
CA LYS A 329 -8.54 24.50 1.72
C LYS A 329 -9.75 23.75 2.27
N GLU A 330 -10.60 23.20 1.42
CA GLU A 330 -11.81 22.48 1.86
C GLU A 330 -11.46 21.19 2.62
N ILE A 331 -10.50 20.41 2.11
CA ILE A 331 -9.96 19.24 2.83
C ILE A 331 -9.43 19.66 4.21
N GLY A 332 -8.63 20.73 4.24
CA GLY A 332 -8.04 21.23 5.48
C GLY A 332 -9.09 21.63 6.52
N LYS A 333 -10.21 22.24 6.11
CA LYS A 333 -11.31 22.57 7.03
C LYS A 333 -11.93 21.33 7.66
N ILE A 334 -12.21 20.30 6.87
CA ILE A 334 -12.80 19.04 7.34
C ILE A 334 -11.82 18.34 8.30
N ALA A 335 -10.56 18.19 7.88
CA ALA A 335 -9.51 17.55 8.67
C ALA A 335 -9.29 18.26 10.00
N LYS A 336 -9.16 19.60 9.99
CA LYS A 336 -8.98 20.41 11.21
C LYS A 336 -10.14 20.25 12.18
N ARG A 337 -11.38 20.28 11.68
CA ARG A 337 -12.59 20.10 12.50
C ARG A 337 -12.62 18.72 13.13
N HIS A 338 -12.22 17.68 12.39
CA HIS A 338 -12.13 16.32 12.93
C HIS A 338 -11.03 16.20 13.98
N PHE A 339 -9.84 16.74 13.71
CA PHE A 339 -8.71 16.69 14.63
C PHE A 339 -9.04 17.38 15.97
N ALA A 340 -9.63 18.58 15.92
CA ALA A 340 -10.01 19.33 17.12
C ALA A 340 -11.01 18.60 18.02
N LYS A 341 -11.89 17.75 17.45
CA LYS A 341 -12.85 16.93 18.21
C LYS A 341 -12.23 15.70 18.88
N ASN A 342 -11.03 15.32 18.45
CA ASN A 342 -10.33 14.10 18.87
C ASN A 342 -8.94 14.43 19.43
N LEU A 343 -8.74 15.67 19.88
CA LEU A 343 -7.57 16.01 20.69
C LEU A 343 -7.64 15.18 21.97
N ILE A 344 -6.48 14.72 22.41
CA ILE A 344 -6.35 14.23 23.78
C ILE A 344 -6.38 15.50 24.63
N ASP A 345 -7.40 15.65 25.49
CA ASP A 345 -7.37 16.69 26.53
C ASP A 345 -6.17 16.40 27.43
N ASP A 346 -5.30 17.42 27.61
CA ASP A 346 -4.11 17.35 28.49
C ASP A 346 -4.48 17.04 29.95
#